data_AF-A0A915N4T9-F1
#
_entry.id   AF-A0A915N4T9-F1
#
_cell.length_a   1.000
_cell.length_b   1.000
_cell.length_c   1.000
_cell.angle_alpha   90.00
_cell.angle_beta   90.00
_cell.angle_gamma   90.00
#
_symmetry.space_group_name_H-M   'P 1'
#
loop_
_entity.id
_entity.type
_entity.pdbx_description
1 polymer ?
#
loop_
_entity_poly.entity_id
_entity_poly.type
_entity_poly.pdbx_seq_one_letter_code
_entity_poly.pdbx_strand_id
1 'polypeptide(L)'
;MFICIFLFIACPNKQGTNPTLYDAHDFVVQLDDQSFNDTVYCFDSTKIVSNSLFLDENTNNSLNASSKSNNNFVSGEVQSEINGRCTSIIVEFYSDWCGHCRAYSRLYKALAKDLLAWQGVIKFAAINCADPVNLDTCKDSSITHYPFLKYFPRNSLEANLNSSASVGQILRSYQSLAQMRDQITRVLLTEYEENRYEDWPKFEWLEDVETYNNLWKGIDTHISTLIVLFESNTNSLVGAQLLLDLSGYADKVVARRCVNNALANALQIKDFPTFAVFRRGERSPAYIAELRRLLLNEFEQLLRNDSKETSKRCKRAYFVSELDLLKSARIALFNDVQMIGGENITGQNLRALYEFVDILANYFPHRTIHPLLRETEFNASQNSREINEFNEKDNIENDQKNPFPISEEWEHCKGSSPVLRGYTCGLWTLFHVLTVNGYRNGQKDNSFDPLRLLLAIRDWVLSFFACDHCRVHFRKMTTKTARIETSINREEDVFLYLWKAHNLVNSRLHGRETEDPKFPKYQFPPNFLCQECRREINKEFDEDKIKNFLLLYYSDIRPIGRKGVEEEEGEEIEDKLE
;
A
#
# COMPACT_ATOMS: atom_id res chain seq x y z
N MET A 1 20.50 15.22 14.50
CA MET A 1 21.59 16.22 14.46
C MET A 1 22.26 16.08 13.09
N PHE A 2 22.38 17.21 12.38
CA PHE A 2 22.79 17.45 10.96
C PHE A 2 24.13 16.76 10.55
N ILE A 3 24.53 16.53 9.28
CA ILE A 3 24.73 17.47 8.13
C ILE A 3 24.84 16.70 6.77
N CYS A 4 24.41 17.42 5.71
CA CYS A 4 24.46 17.29 4.23
C CYS A 4 25.69 16.69 3.51
N ILE A 5 25.53 16.27 2.23
CA ILE A 5 26.14 16.88 1.00
C ILE A 5 25.22 16.68 -0.24
N PHE A 6 25.00 17.78 -0.98
CA PHE A 6 24.37 17.90 -2.32
C PHE A 6 25.44 17.93 -3.42
N LEU A 7 25.07 17.56 -4.67
CA LEU A 7 25.61 18.18 -5.89
C LEU A 7 24.60 18.11 -7.05
N PHE A 8 24.24 19.29 -7.56
CA PHE A 8 23.44 19.57 -8.76
C PHE A 8 24.36 20.12 -9.86
N ILE A 9 24.11 19.81 -11.15
CA ILE A 9 24.33 20.69 -12.32
C ILE A 9 23.19 20.45 -13.34
N ALA A 10 22.65 21.52 -13.94
CA ALA A 10 21.33 21.60 -14.59
C ALA A 10 21.33 22.14 -16.06
N CYS A 11 20.33 21.68 -16.86
CA CYS A 11 19.42 22.33 -17.87
C CYS A 11 19.90 23.21 -19.07
N PRO A 12 19.12 23.48 -20.17
CA PRO A 12 17.66 23.73 -20.19
C PRO A 12 16.75 23.28 -21.38
N ASN A 13 15.54 22.83 -21.00
CA ASN A 13 14.17 23.35 -21.29
C ASN A 13 13.57 23.50 -22.71
N LYS A 14 12.31 23.04 -22.87
CA LYS A 14 11.20 23.82 -23.46
C LYS A 14 9.81 23.22 -23.14
N GLN A 15 9.07 23.97 -22.32
CA GLN A 15 7.60 23.96 -22.09
C GLN A 15 6.98 22.73 -21.40
N GLY A 16 6.61 22.88 -20.13
CA GLY A 16 5.70 21.96 -19.43
C GLY A 16 5.88 21.99 -17.91
N THR A 17 4.79 22.27 -17.19
CA THR A 17 4.47 21.91 -15.79
C THR A 17 5.59 21.39 -14.88
N ASN A 18 5.79 22.02 -13.72
CA ASN A 18 6.73 21.56 -12.68
C ASN A 18 6.55 20.05 -12.35
N PRO A 19 7.63 19.32 -12.03
CA PRO A 19 7.55 17.89 -11.72
C PRO A 19 6.59 17.61 -10.55
N THR A 20 5.63 16.71 -10.78
CA THR A 20 4.62 16.31 -9.79
C THR A 20 4.48 14.79 -9.75
N LEU A 21 4.18 14.24 -8.57
CA LEU A 21 3.80 12.83 -8.40
C LEU A 21 2.30 12.59 -8.59
N TYR A 22 1.50 13.66 -8.71
CA TYR A 22 0.04 13.66 -8.77
C TYR A 22 -0.47 14.33 -10.04
N ASP A 23 -1.44 13.72 -10.69
CA ASP A 23 -2.05 14.21 -11.93
C ASP A 23 -3.55 14.52 -11.73
N ALA A 24 -4.17 15.17 -12.73
CA ALA A 24 -5.56 15.64 -12.64
C ALA A 24 -6.62 14.53 -12.52
N HIS A 25 -6.28 13.27 -12.79
CA HIS A 25 -7.19 12.13 -12.62
C HIS A 25 -7.11 11.52 -11.22
N ASP A 26 -6.12 11.92 -10.42
CA ASP A 26 -6.03 11.50 -9.03
C ASP A 26 -7.06 12.24 -8.17
N PHE A 27 -7.58 11.56 -7.14
CA PHE A 27 -8.42 12.20 -6.11
C PHE A 27 -7.59 13.00 -5.09
N VAL A 28 -6.40 13.45 -5.50
CA VAL A 28 -5.45 14.23 -4.70
C VAL A 28 -5.20 15.54 -5.42
N VAL A 29 -5.52 16.65 -4.78
CA VAL A 29 -5.30 17.99 -5.35
C VAL A 29 -3.82 18.35 -5.24
N GLN A 30 -3.13 18.52 -6.37
CA GLN A 30 -1.77 19.06 -6.38
C GLN A 30 -1.82 20.56 -6.08
N LEU A 31 -1.16 20.98 -5.01
CA LEU A 31 -1.05 22.36 -4.56
C LEU A 31 0.29 22.98 -4.99
N ASP A 32 0.27 24.30 -5.00
CA ASP A 32 1.42 25.19 -5.09
C ASP A 32 1.33 26.30 -4.03
N ASP A 33 2.30 27.20 -3.98
CA ASP A 33 2.36 28.33 -3.05
C ASP A 33 1.15 29.26 -3.13
N GLN A 34 0.57 29.42 -4.32
CA GLN A 34 -0.58 30.29 -4.56
C GLN A 34 -1.90 29.64 -4.12
N SER A 35 -2.05 28.34 -4.33
CA SER A 35 -3.28 27.59 -4.06
C SER A 35 -3.33 26.98 -2.66
N PHE A 36 -2.20 26.88 -1.96
CA PHE A 36 -2.13 26.24 -0.64
C PHE A 36 -3.07 26.91 0.36
N ASN A 37 -2.93 28.23 0.57
CA ASN A 37 -3.74 28.94 1.55
C ASN A 37 -5.23 28.90 1.19
N ASP A 38 -5.57 29.10 -0.08
CA ASP A 38 -6.94 29.10 -0.58
C ASP A 38 -7.64 27.73 -0.44
N THR A 39 -6.85 26.65 -0.50
CA THR A 39 -7.38 25.28 -0.41
C THR A 39 -7.39 24.77 1.03
N VAL A 40 -6.35 25.10 1.81
CA VAL A 40 -6.12 24.57 3.15
C VAL A 40 -6.81 25.41 4.23
N TYR A 41 -6.79 26.73 4.09
CA TYR A 41 -7.38 27.66 5.05
C TYR A 41 -8.72 28.21 4.58
N CYS A 42 -9.59 28.42 5.55
CA CYS A 42 -10.89 29.02 5.34
C CYS A 42 -10.77 30.54 5.44
N PHE A 43 -11.10 31.27 4.39
CA PHE A 43 -11.22 32.72 4.48
C PHE A 43 -12.56 33.10 5.10
N ASP A 44 -12.50 33.81 6.23
CA ASP A 44 -13.66 34.37 6.88
C ASP A 44 -14.19 35.56 6.07
N SER A 45 -15.11 35.28 5.14
CA SER A 45 -15.79 36.29 4.34
C SER A 45 -16.60 37.30 5.18
N THR A 46 -16.82 37.04 6.48
CA THR A 46 -17.55 37.95 7.37
C THR A 46 -16.71 39.11 7.91
N LYS A 47 -15.36 39.02 7.88
CA LYS A 47 -14.47 40.11 8.33
C LYS A 47 -14.15 41.17 7.28
N ILE A 48 -14.43 40.92 6.00
CA ILE A 48 -14.16 41.88 4.92
C ILE A 48 -15.23 43.00 4.87
N VAL A 49 -16.41 42.74 5.41
CA VAL A 49 -17.52 43.71 5.40
C VAL A 49 -17.38 44.79 6.50
N SER A 50 -16.56 44.58 7.53
CA SER A 50 -16.41 45.52 8.65
C SER A 50 -15.29 46.55 8.52
N ASN A 51 -14.45 46.50 7.48
CA ASN A 51 -13.35 47.46 7.27
C ASN A 51 -13.42 48.26 5.95
N SER A 52 -14.54 48.23 5.22
CA SER A 52 -14.73 49.02 4.00
C SER A 52 -15.72 50.17 4.18
N LEU A 53 -15.54 51.00 5.22
CA LEU A 53 -16.26 52.27 5.37
C LEU A 53 -15.42 53.31 6.13
N PHE A 54 -14.27 53.69 5.57
CA PHE A 54 -13.70 55.02 5.80
C PHE A 54 -13.14 55.53 4.48
N LEU A 55 -13.99 56.26 3.75
CA LEU A 55 -13.57 57.19 2.72
C LEU A 55 -12.96 58.40 3.44
N ASP A 56 -11.64 58.53 3.43
CA ASP A 56 -11.02 59.85 3.52
C ASP A 56 -10.76 60.33 2.09
N GLU A 57 -11.65 61.22 1.64
CA GLU A 57 -11.37 62.15 0.57
C GLU A 57 -10.18 63.02 1.00
N ASN A 58 -9.03 62.84 0.35
CA ASN A 58 -8.14 63.89 -0.13
C ASN A 58 -6.73 63.32 -0.36
N THR A 59 -6.37 63.06 -1.60
CA THR A 59 -5.20 63.69 -2.26
C THR A 59 -5.13 63.25 -3.71
N ASN A 60 -5.31 64.23 -4.60
CA ASN A 60 -4.99 64.13 -6.02
C ASN A 60 -3.49 63.86 -6.20
N ASN A 61 -3.13 62.83 -6.95
CA ASN A 61 -2.14 62.94 -8.02
C ASN A 61 -2.15 61.74 -8.96
N SER A 62 -2.78 61.95 -10.12
CA SER A 62 -2.33 61.57 -11.47
C SER A 62 -1.14 60.60 -11.56
N LEU A 63 -1.34 59.44 -12.20
CA LEU A 63 -0.71 59.10 -13.49
C LEU A 63 -1.30 57.82 -14.11
N ASN A 64 -2.06 58.05 -15.19
CA ASN A 64 -2.38 57.24 -16.37
C ASN A 64 -2.21 55.71 -16.37
N ALA A 65 -3.36 55.06 -16.60
CA ALA A 65 -3.51 53.76 -17.21
C ALA A 65 -3.02 53.73 -18.68
N SER A 66 -2.47 52.57 -19.10
CA SER A 66 -2.61 52.06 -20.46
C SER A 66 -2.77 50.54 -20.44
N SER A 67 -3.97 50.12 -20.81
CA SER A 67 -4.40 48.81 -21.33
C SER A 67 -3.50 48.33 -22.49
N LYS A 68 -3.34 47.05 -22.91
CA LYS A 68 -4.24 45.91 -23.20
C LYS A 68 -3.33 44.66 -23.34
N SER A 69 -3.64 43.52 -22.72
CA SER A 69 -4.36 42.37 -23.30
C SER A 69 -3.74 41.77 -24.58
N ASN A 70 -3.32 40.50 -24.49
CA ASN A 70 -3.76 39.46 -25.42
C ASN A 70 -3.74 38.08 -24.72
N ASN A 71 -4.94 37.49 -24.64
CA ASN A 71 -5.28 36.20 -24.07
C ASN A 71 -4.70 35.03 -24.87
N ASN A 72 -4.52 33.88 -24.21
CA ASN A 72 -5.23 32.67 -24.63
C ASN A 72 -5.36 31.69 -23.46
N PHE A 73 -6.61 31.62 -23.00
CA PHE A 73 -7.15 30.74 -21.98
C PHE A 73 -7.65 29.47 -22.68
N VAL A 74 -7.23 28.30 -22.21
CA VAL A 74 -8.04 27.08 -22.35
C VAL A 74 -8.41 26.68 -20.94
N SER A 75 -9.49 27.27 -20.47
CA SER A 75 -10.35 26.71 -19.43
C SER A 75 -10.96 25.41 -19.90
N GLY A 76 -10.66 24.34 -19.18
CA GLY A 76 -11.53 23.18 -19.04
C GLY A 76 -11.74 22.94 -17.55
N GLU A 77 -12.86 23.45 -17.03
CA GLU A 77 -13.57 22.99 -15.83
C GLU A 77 -12.76 22.63 -14.56
N VAL A 78 -12.16 23.64 -13.90
CA VAL A 78 -12.05 23.66 -12.43
C VAL A 78 -12.25 25.10 -11.97
N GLN A 79 -13.45 25.64 -12.13
CA GLN A 79 -13.82 26.89 -11.48
C GLN A 79 -15.20 26.74 -10.87
N SER A 80 -15.24 27.00 -9.56
CA SER A 80 -16.43 27.11 -8.71
C SER A 80 -17.28 25.85 -8.50
N GLU A 81 -16.80 24.95 -7.63
CA GLU A 81 -17.63 24.48 -6.52
C GLU A 81 -17.06 25.01 -5.20
N ILE A 82 -16.86 26.34 -5.13
CA ILE A 82 -16.87 27.07 -3.87
C ILE A 82 -18.33 27.23 -3.48
N ASN A 83 -18.91 26.13 -3.01
CA ASN A 83 -20.16 26.18 -2.28
C ASN A 83 -19.83 26.48 -0.81
N GLY A 84 -19.11 27.59 -0.53
CA GLY A 84 -18.93 28.21 0.79
C GLY A 84 -18.57 27.33 2.00
N ARG A 85 -18.18 26.07 1.82
CA ARG A 85 -17.95 25.11 2.89
C ARG A 85 -16.51 24.68 2.85
N CYS A 86 -15.73 25.27 3.74
CA CYS A 86 -14.42 24.75 4.09
C CYS A 86 -14.62 23.31 4.62
N THR A 87 -13.76 22.39 4.20
CA THR A 87 -13.79 20.96 4.57
C THR A 87 -12.45 20.63 5.20
N SER A 88 -12.39 19.62 6.06
CA SER A 88 -11.11 19.13 6.57
C SER A 88 -10.26 18.63 5.40
N ILE A 89 -8.93 18.77 5.49
CA ILE A 89 -8.01 18.36 4.42
C ILE A 89 -6.75 17.71 4.97
N ILE A 90 -6.27 16.66 4.31
CA ILE A 90 -4.93 16.11 4.55
C ILE A 90 -4.03 16.57 3.42
N VAL A 91 -2.86 17.09 3.78
CA VAL A 91 -1.82 17.48 2.82
C VAL A 91 -0.61 16.58 2.98
N GLU A 92 -0.17 15.96 1.89
CA GLU A 92 1.16 15.38 1.77
C GLU A 92 2.18 16.42 1.29
N PHE A 93 3.18 16.66 2.10
CA PHE A 93 4.37 17.42 1.71
C PHE A 93 5.43 16.43 1.26
N TYR A 94 5.82 16.50 -0.01
CA TYR A 94 6.69 15.53 -0.64
C TYR A 94 7.84 16.19 -1.41
N SER A 95 8.75 15.35 -1.90
CA SER A 95 9.75 15.72 -2.89
C SER A 95 9.69 14.74 -4.06
N ASP A 96 9.63 15.26 -5.28
CA ASP A 96 9.50 14.47 -6.52
C ASP A 96 10.67 13.51 -6.77
N TRP A 97 11.89 13.90 -6.36
CA TRP A 97 13.09 13.07 -6.49
C TRP A 97 13.30 12.08 -5.33
N CYS A 98 12.56 12.20 -4.23
CA CYS A 98 12.68 11.31 -3.09
C CYS A 98 12.09 9.92 -3.38
N GLY A 99 12.92 8.87 -3.30
CA GLY A 99 12.50 7.48 -3.56
C GLY A 99 11.34 6.99 -2.68
N HIS A 100 11.31 7.41 -1.40
CA HIS A 100 10.21 7.09 -0.49
C HIS A 100 8.92 7.80 -0.90
N CYS A 101 8.98 9.09 -1.26
CA CYS A 101 7.81 9.85 -1.73
C CYS A 101 7.20 9.23 -2.99
N ARG A 102 8.04 8.84 -3.95
CA ARG A 102 7.61 8.15 -5.18
C ARG A 102 6.89 6.84 -4.88
N ALA A 103 7.38 6.06 -3.92
CA ALA A 103 6.70 4.83 -3.49
C ALA A 103 5.39 5.13 -2.74
N TYR A 104 5.41 6.12 -1.83
CA TYR A 104 4.28 6.48 -1.00
C TYR A 104 3.12 7.09 -1.78
N SER A 105 3.40 7.86 -2.83
CA SER A 105 2.38 8.50 -3.67
C SER A 105 1.35 7.51 -4.21
N ARG A 106 1.77 6.28 -4.52
CA ARG A 106 0.86 5.21 -4.96
C ARG A 106 -0.14 4.81 -3.89
N LEU A 107 0.30 4.73 -2.64
CA LEU A 107 -0.57 4.45 -1.50
C LEU A 107 -1.49 5.64 -1.22
N TYR A 108 -0.97 6.86 -1.30
CA TYR A 108 -1.75 8.07 -1.05
C TYR A 108 -2.87 8.27 -2.10
N LYS A 109 -2.59 8.01 -3.38
CA LYS A 109 -3.61 7.95 -4.45
C LYS A 109 -4.68 6.89 -4.18
N ALA A 110 -4.25 5.68 -3.80
CA ALA A 110 -5.17 4.59 -3.47
C ALA A 110 -6.04 4.92 -2.25
N LEU A 111 -5.48 5.61 -1.26
CA LEU A 111 -6.19 6.07 -0.07
C LEU A 111 -7.24 7.13 -0.41
N ALA A 112 -6.88 8.15 -1.20
CA ALA A 112 -7.83 9.16 -1.63
C ALA A 112 -9.00 8.55 -2.43
N LYS A 113 -8.73 7.53 -3.24
CA LYS A 113 -9.76 6.75 -3.95
C LYS A 113 -10.64 5.91 -3.00
N ASP A 114 -10.05 5.23 -2.02
CA ASP A 114 -10.78 4.43 -1.01
C ASP A 114 -11.74 5.31 -0.19
N LEU A 115 -11.34 6.55 0.06
CA LEU A 115 -12.08 7.52 0.88
C LEU A 115 -12.88 8.53 0.06
N LEU A 116 -13.14 8.24 -1.22
CA LEU A 116 -13.90 9.12 -2.12
C LEU A 116 -15.30 9.43 -1.56
N ALA A 117 -15.96 8.44 -0.94
CA ALA A 117 -17.26 8.63 -0.31
C ALA A 117 -17.23 9.63 0.86
N TRP A 118 -16.04 9.94 1.40
CA TRP A 118 -15.86 10.85 2.52
C TRP A 118 -15.58 12.29 2.07
N GLN A 119 -15.62 12.60 0.78
CA GLN A 119 -15.25 13.90 0.22
C GLN A 119 -16.00 15.11 0.80
N GLY A 120 -17.21 14.91 1.35
CA GLY A 120 -17.97 15.94 2.06
C GLY A 120 -17.42 16.25 3.46
N VAL A 121 -16.57 15.37 4.00
CA VAL A 121 -15.97 15.41 5.33
C VAL A 121 -14.48 15.67 5.27
N ILE A 122 -13.74 15.02 4.37
CA ILE A 122 -12.28 15.10 4.25
C ILE A 122 -11.83 15.10 2.78
N LYS A 123 -10.86 15.98 2.46
CA LYS A 123 -10.19 16.03 1.14
C LYS A 123 -8.72 15.68 1.24
N PHE A 124 -8.11 15.35 0.10
CA PHE A 124 -6.70 15.00 -0.01
C PHE A 124 -5.99 15.96 -0.96
N ALA A 125 -4.81 16.39 -0.57
CA ALA A 125 -3.95 17.27 -1.35
C ALA A 125 -2.48 16.92 -1.17
N ALA A 126 -1.64 17.40 -2.08
CA ALA A 126 -0.20 17.20 -2.00
C ALA A 126 0.55 18.43 -2.52
N ILE A 127 1.70 18.74 -1.94
CA ILE A 127 2.57 19.85 -2.36
C ILE A 127 4.01 19.38 -2.50
N ASN A 128 4.63 19.73 -3.63
CA ASN A 128 6.02 19.37 -3.91
C ASN A 128 6.97 20.41 -3.30
N CYS A 129 7.56 20.10 -2.14
CA CYS A 129 8.51 20.98 -1.44
C CYS A 129 9.91 21.00 -2.08
N ALA A 130 10.18 20.16 -3.08
CA ALA A 130 11.42 20.27 -3.87
C ALA A 130 11.34 21.36 -4.95
N ASP A 131 10.13 21.83 -5.27
CA ASP A 131 9.93 22.96 -6.17
C ASP A 131 10.27 24.27 -5.43
N PRO A 132 11.20 25.10 -5.96
CA PRO A 132 11.55 26.38 -5.35
C PRO A 132 10.36 27.30 -5.06
N VAL A 133 9.28 27.24 -5.86
CA VAL A 133 8.09 28.08 -5.64
C VAL A 133 7.37 27.72 -4.33
N ASN A 134 7.38 26.46 -3.94
CA ASN A 134 6.67 25.94 -2.76
C ASN A 134 7.51 26.02 -1.47
N LEU A 135 8.76 26.48 -1.56
CA LEU A 135 9.73 26.36 -0.48
C LEU A 135 9.30 27.12 0.78
N ASP A 136 8.73 28.32 0.62
CA ASP A 136 8.32 29.13 1.76
C ASP A 136 7.07 28.56 2.43
N THR A 137 6.07 28.11 1.66
CA THR A 137 4.92 27.36 2.18
C THR A 137 5.33 26.13 2.98
N CYS A 138 6.32 25.37 2.51
CA CYS A 138 6.83 24.19 3.21
C CYS A 138 7.64 24.54 4.49
N LYS A 139 8.37 25.66 4.50
CA LYS A 139 9.05 26.16 5.70
C LYS A 139 8.04 26.65 6.75
N ASP A 140 7.06 27.43 6.33
CA ASP A 140 6.00 27.96 7.21
C ASP A 140 5.16 26.82 7.77
N SER A 141 4.96 25.78 6.97
CA SER A 141 4.37 24.51 7.39
C SER A 141 5.32 23.64 8.22
N SER A 142 6.51 24.10 8.64
CA SER A 142 7.43 23.37 9.52
C SER A 142 7.76 21.94 9.06
N ILE A 143 7.95 21.73 7.76
CA ILE A 143 8.25 20.41 7.19
C ILE A 143 9.71 20.05 7.42
N THR A 144 9.96 18.86 7.98
CA THR A 144 11.31 18.44 8.43
C THR A 144 11.86 17.21 7.72
N HIS A 145 11.00 16.44 7.06
CA HIS A 145 11.35 15.22 6.32
C HIS A 145 10.25 14.93 5.30
N TYR A 146 10.47 13.98 4.39
CA TYR A 146 9.50 13.59 3.37
C TYR A 146 9.33 12.05 3.30
N PRO A 147 8.14 11.52 2.99
CA PRO A 147 6.88 12.25 2.90
C PRO A 147 6.38 12.66 4.30
N PHE A 148 5.79 13.84 4.41
CA PHE A 148 5.21 14.38 5.63
C PHE A 148 3.71 14.57 5.47
N LEU A 149 2.91 14.11 6.41
CA LEU A 149 1.46 14.29 6.37
C LEU A 149 0.99 15.24 7.46
N LYS A 150 0.11 16.17 7.09
CA LYS A 150 -0.61 17.01 8.03
C LYS A 150 -2.11 16.99 7.77
N TYR A 151 -2.87 16.93 8.86
CA TYR A 151 -4.31 17.07 8.88
C TYR A 151 -4.68 18.50 9.29
N PHE A 152 -5.53 19.13 8.51
CA PHE A 152 -6.08 20.45 8.78
C PHE A 152 -7.57 20.29 9.06
N PRO A 153 -8.02 20.61 10.29
CA PRO A 153 -9.43 20.58 10.63
C PRO A 153 -10.28 21.49 9.73
N ARG A 154 -11.58 21.22 9.69
CA ARG A 154 -12.52 22.09 9.01
C ARG A 154 -12.46 23.49 9.59
N ASN A 155 -12.57 24.49 8.72
CA ASN A 155 -12.47 25.91 9.08
C ASN A 155 -11.10 26.30 9.70
N SER A 156 -10.02 25.59 9.37
CA SER A 156 -8.66 26.03 9.74
C SER A 156 -8.42 27.47 9.27
N LEU A 157 -8.02 28.37 10.16
CA LEU A 157 -7.80 29.79 9.87
C LEU A 157 -6.30 30.12 9.86
N GLU A 158 -5.86 30.88 8.86
CA GLU A 158 -4.49 31.37 8.74
C GLU A 158 -4.12 32.31 9.90
N ALA A 159 -5.02 33.19 10.36
CA ALA A 159 -4.73 34.22 11.37
C ALA A 159 -4.38 33.71 12.79
N ASN A 160 -4.47 32.39 13.02
CA ASN A 160 -4.19 31.76 14.30
C ASN A 160 -2.82 31.06 14.35
N LEU A 161 -1.81 31.53 13.61
CA LEU A 161 -0.43 30.99 13.52
C LEU A 161 0.25 30.64 14.87
N ASN A 162 -0.27 31.14 15.99
CA ASN A 162 0.22 30.88 17.35
C ASN A 162 -0.47 29.68 18.05
N SER A 163 -1.37 28.96 17.37
CA SER A 163 -2.11 27.80 17.91
C SER A 163 -1.66 26.50 17.24
N SER A 164 -1.74 25.36 17.94
CA SER A 164 -1.37 24.07 17.33
C SER A 164 -2.28 23.65 16.15
N ALA A 165 -3.46 24.26 16.01
CA ALA A 165 -4.40 24.00 14.91
C ALA A 165 -3.96 24.65 13.59
N SER A 166 -3.30 25.81 13.62
CA SER A 166 -2.89 26.54 12.40
C SER A 166 -1.69 25.92 11.69
N VAL A 167 -0.91 25.07 12.37
CA VAL A 167 0.24 24.38 11.77
C VAL A 167 -0.15 22.98 11.25
N GLY A 168 -1.42 22.60 11.36
CA GLY A 168 -1.90 21.27 11.02
C GLY A 168 -1.42 20.19 12.00
N GLN A 169 -2.27 19.22 12.30
CA GLN A 169 -1.93 18.07 13.11
C GLN A 169 -1.07 17.09 12.31
N ILE A 170 0.10 16.72 12.84
CA ILE A 170 1.00 15.75 12.19
C ILE A 170 0.36 14.36 12.19
N LEU A 171 0.31 13.74 11.01
CA LEU A 171 -0.08 12.35 10.84
C LEU A 171 1.15 11.49 10.53
N ARG A 172 1.11 10.20 10.93
CA ARG A 172 2.12 9.22 10.54
C ARG A 172 1.85 8.75 9.11
N SER A 173 2.88 8.65 8.29
CA SER A 173 2.84 8.14 6.92
C SER A 173 2.89 6.61 6.89
N TYR A 174 1.85 5.97 7.46
CA TYR A 174 1.71 4.51 7.48
C TYR A 174 1.69 3.93 6.07
N GLN A 175 2.36 2.79 5.88
CA GLN A 175 2.45 2.08 4.60
C GLN A 175 1.31 1.06 4.40
N SER A 176 0.15 1.31 5.03
CA SER A 176 -1.06 0.47 4.93
C SER A 176 -2.29 1.36 4.81
N LEU A 177 -3.19 1.03 3.86
CA LEU A 177 -4.46 1.71 3.69
C LEU A 177 -5.32 1.65 4.95
N ALA A 178 -5.41 0.47 5.58
CA ALA A 178 -6.23 0.28 6.77
C ALA A 178 -5.69 1.09 7.97
N GLN A 179 -4.37 1.12 8.17
CA GLN A 179 -3.77 1.95 9.23
C GLN A 179 -3.99 3.45 8.97
N MET A 180 -3.92 3.88 7.71
CA MET A 180 -4.23 5.26 7.33
C MET A 180 -5.71 5.57 7.57
N ARG A 181 -6.62 4.71 7.11
CA ARG A 181 -8.07 4.84 7.32
C ARG A 181 -8.42 4.92 8.80
N ASP A 182 -7.83 4.08 9.64
CA ASP A 182 -7.97 4.12 11.09
C ASP A 182 -7.49 5.45 11.69
N GLN A 183 -6.30 5.91 11.29
CA GLN A 183 -5.75 7.18 11.76
C GLN A 183 -6.64 8.36 11.36
N ILE A 184 -7.12 8.38 10.11
CA ILE A 184 -8.01 9.45 9.59
C ILE A 184 -9.34 9.43 10.32
N THR A 185 -9.91 8.24 10.54
CA THR A 185 -11.16 8.09 11.33
C THR A 185 -10.99 8.68 12.72
N ARG A 186 -9.86 8.42 13.40
CA ARG A 186 -9.61 8.94 14.75
C ARG A 186 -9.54 10.46 14.78
N VAL A 187 -8.81 11.09 13.87
CA VAL A 187 -8.71 12.56 13.86
C VAL A 187 -10.05 13.22 13.52
N LEU A 188 -10.84 12.61 12.62
CA LEU A 188 -12.21 13.07 12.33
C LEU A 188 -13.13 12.93 13.55
N LEU A 189 -13.06 11.81 14.29
CA LEU A 189 -13.84 11.64 15.50
C LEU A 189 -13.47 12.67 16.57
N THR A 190 -12.17 12.95 16.76
CA THR A 190 -11.70 14.00 17.67
C THR A 190 -12.23 15.37 17.28
N GLU A 191 -12.16 15.75 16.00
CA GLU A 191 -12.72 17.02 15.53
C GLU A 191 -14.24 17.10 15.72
N TYR A 192 -14.94 15.99 15.48
CA TYR A 192 -16.38 15.93 15.67
C TYR A 192 -16.80 16.12 17.14
N GLU A 193 -16.06 15.54 18.09
CA GLU A 193 -16.33 15.69 19.52
C GLU A 193 -16.35 17.15 19.96
N GLU A 194 -15.49 17.98 19.36
CA GLU A 194 -15.37 19.41 19.65
C GLU A 194 -16.41 20.27 18.92
N ASN A 195 -16.71 19.95 17.65
CA ASN A 195 -17.44 20.86 16.76
C ASN A 195 -18.85 20.42 16.39
N ARG A 196 -19.11 19.10 16.33
CA ARG A 196 -20.41 18.49 15.99
C ARG A 196 -21.10 19.07 14.76
N TYR A 197 -20.39 19.17 13.64
CA TYR A 197 -20.95 19.74 12.40
C TYR A 197 -22.28 19.09 12.01
N GLU A 198 -23.25 19.91 11.58
CA GLU A 198 -24.60 19.45 11.27
C GLU A 198 -24.64 18.53 10.03
N ASP A 199 -23.79 18.82 9.05
CA ASP A 199 -23.66 18.09 7.78
C ASP A 199 -22.70 16.90 7.86
N TRP A 200 -22.11 16.62 9.02
CA TRP A 200 -21.34 15.39 9.25
C TRP A 200 -22.24 14.25 9.72
N PRO A 201 -21.85 12.98 9.48
CA PRO A 201 -22.50 11.84 10.12
C PRO A 201 -22.52 11.99 11.64
N LYS A 202 -23.63 11.59 12.27
CA LYS A 202 -23.79 11.62 13.72
C LYS A 202 -23.10 10.42 14.35
N PHE A 203 -21.89 10.62 14.89
CA PHE A 203 -21.06 9.56 15.46
C PHE A 203 -21.44 9.13 16.87
N GLU A 204 -22.40 9.80 17.50
CA GLU A 204 -22.89 9.46 18.83
C GLU A 204 -23.47 8.04 18.89
N TRP A 205 -23.27 7.40 20.04
CA TRP A 205 -23.90 6.11 20.32
C TRP A 205 -25.40 6.27 20.48
N LEU A 206 -26.15 5.31 19.94
CA LEU A 206 -27.58 5.21 20.12
C LEU A 206 -27.90 4.97 21.61
N GLU A 207 -28.64 5.91 22.19
CA GLU A 207 -29.18 5.81 23.56
C GLU A 207 -30.17 4.66 23.70
N ASP A 208 -30.58 4.33 24.92
CA ASP A 208 -31.53 3.25 25.20
C ASP A 208 -32.85 3.44 24.43
N VAL A 209 -33.18 2.44 23.62
CA VAL A 209 -34.35 2.46 22.75
C VAL A 209 -35.49 1.70 23.41
N GLU A 210 -36.40 2.43 24.05
CA GLU A 210 -37.58 1.81 24.68
C GLU A 210 -38.65 1.39 23.66
N THR A 211 -38.79 2.13 22.54
CA THR A 211 -39.77 1.81 21.49
C THR A 211 -39.17 1.94 20.09
N TYR A 212 -39.71 1.19 19.11
CA TYR A 212 -39.28 1.27 17.71
C TYR A 212 -39.41 2.67 17.10
N ASN A 213 -40.36 3.49 17.57
CA ASN A 213 -40.51 4.86 17.10
C ASN A 213 -39.31 5.74 17.54
N ASN A 214 -38.67 5.42 18.66
CA ASN A 214 -37.52 6.18 19.15
C ASN A 214 -36.30 6.03 18.22
N LEU A 215 -36.17 4.92 17.48
CA LEU A 215 -35.11 4.71 16.48
C LEU A 215 -35.11 5.78 15.39
N TRP A 216 -36.31 6.24 15.02
CA TRP A 216 -36.53 7.19 13.94
C TRP A 216 -36.56 8.65 14.42
N LYS A 217 -36.39 8.90 15.72
CA LYS A 217 -36.40 10.26 16.29
C LYS A 217 -35.25 11.08 15.70
N GLY A 218 -35.57 12.26 15.17
CA GLY A 218 -34.61 13.17 14.56
C GLY A 218 -34.16 12.77 13.14
N ILE A 219 -34.79 11.75 12.53
CA ILE A 219 -34.53 11.36 11.13
C ILE A 219 -35.65 11.91 10.26
N ASP A 220 -35.29 12.61 9.18
CA ASP A 220 -36.23 13.16 8.19
C ASP A 220 -37.22 12.08 7.71
N THR A 221 -38.50 12.44 7.65
CA THR A 221 -39.60 11.55 7.26
C THR A 221 -39.48 10.97 5.86
N HIS A 222 -38.73 11.61 4.95
CA HIS A 222 -38.48 11.12 3.59
C HIS A 222 -37.49 9.95 3.55
N ILE A 223 -36.64 9.81 4.58
CA ILE A 223 -35.67 8.72 4.67
C ILE A 223 -36.39 7.46 5.14
N SER A 224 -36.44 6.45 4.28
CA SER A 224 -37.15 5.19 4.52
C SER A 224 -36.26 4.08 5.09
N THR A 225 -34.93 4.26 5.09
CA THR A 225 -33.96 3.23 5.50
C THR A 225 -33.05 3.73 6.62
N LEU A 226 -32.97 2.95 7.69
CA LEU A 226 -32.07 3.17 8.84
C LEU A 226 -31.18 1.94 9.02
N ILE A 227 -29.88 2.14 9.07
CA ILE A 227 -28.90 1.10 9.40
C ILE A 227 -28.41 1.34 10.84
N VAL A 228 -28.48 0.31 11.67
CA VAL A 228 -27.88 0.34 13.02
C VAL A 228 -26.74 -0.66 13.06
N LEU A 229 -25.51 -0.17 13.25
CA LEU A 229 -24.35 -1.02 13.45
C LEU A 229 -24.11 -1.25 14.95
N PHE A 230 -24.13 -2.51 15.34
CA PHE A 230 -23.82 -3.00 16.66
C PHE A 230 -22.32 -3.31 16.75
N GLU A 231 -21.63 -2.70 17.70
CA GLU A 231 -20.19 -2.85 17.93
C GLU A 231 -19.91 -3.45 19.31
N SER A 232 -18.78 -4.14 19.46
CA SER A 232 -18.45 -4.84 20.71
C SER A 232 -17.99 -3.91 21.83
N ASN A 233 -17.43 -2.76 21.48
CA ASN A 233 -16.92 -1.78 22.43
C ASN A 233 -16.77 -0.41 21.77
N THR A 234 -16.57 0.62 22.60
CA THR A 234 -16.47 2.02 22.18
C THR A 234 -15.18 2.36 21.44
N ASN A 235 -14.13 1.52 21.51
CA ASN A 235 -12.86 1.74 20.80
C ASN A 235 -12.91 1.25 19.34
N SER A 236 -13.98 0.56 18.93
CA SER A 236 -14.15 0.14 17.54
C SER A 236 -14.33 1.36 16.63
N LEU A 237 -13.65 1.36 15.48
CA LEU A 237 -13.75 2.41 14.45
C LEU A 237 -14.68 2.00 13.31
N VAL A 238 -15.11 0.74 13.28
CA VAL A 238 -15.86 0.15 12.18
C VAL A 238 -17.17 0.90 11.90
N GLY A 239 -17.90 1.27 12.96
CA GLY A 239 -19.11 2.06 12.82
C GLY A 239 -18.86 3.47 12.31
N ALA A 240 -17.85 4.14 12.82
CA ALA A 240 -17.50 5.47 12.34
C ALA A 240 -17.11 5.45 10.85
N GLN A 241 -16.32 4.45 10.44
CA GLN A 241 -15.93 4.25 9.04
C GLN A 241 -17.15 3.98 8.14
N LEU A 242 -18.08 3.11 8.57
CA LEU A 242 -19.31 2.85 7.81
C LEU A 242 -20.18 4.11 7.69
N LEU A 243 -20.32 4.89 8.77
CA LEU A 243 -21.05 6.15 8.76
C LEU A 243 -20.45 7.14 7.76
N LEU A 244 -19.13 7.21 7.67
CA LEU A 244 -18.41 8.04 6.70
C LEU A 244 -18.59 7.51 5.27
N ASP A 245 -18.53 6.20 5.05
CA ASP A 245 -18.77 5.57 3.73
C ASP A 245 -20.19 5.86 3.21
N LEU A 246 -21.16 5.94 4.12
CA LEU A 246 -22.55 6.22 3.80
C LEU A 246 -22.89 7.71 3.76
N SER A 247 -21.94 8.59 4.07
CA SER A 247 -22.19 10.04 4.13
C SER A 247 -22.68 10.62 2.79
N GLY A 248 -22.19 10.10 1.66
CA GLY A 248 -22.66 10.46 0.33
C GLY A 248 -24.11 10.02 0.00
N TYR A 249 -24.74 9.21 0.86
CA TYR A 249 -26.11 8.70 0.70
C TYR A 249 -27.05 9.21 1.81
N ALA A 250 -26.68 10.28 2.50
CA ALA A 250 -27.43 10.82 3.64
C ALA A 250 -28.88 11.23 3.29
N ASP A 251 -29.18 11.47 2.00
CA ASP A 251 -30.53 11.73 1.50
C ASP A 251 -31.43 10.48 1.44
N LYS A 252 -30.83 9.28 1.45
CA LYS A 252 -31.53 7.99 1.27
C LYS A 252 -31.44 7.07 2.48
N VAL A 253 -30.33 7.11 3.20
CA VAL A 253 -30.01 6.19 4.30
C VAL A 253 -29.40 6.96 5.46
N VAL A 254 -29.86 6.67 6.68
CA VAL A 254 -29.17 7.08 7.90
C VAL A 254 -28.52 5.86 8.53
N ALA A 255 -27.26 6.00 8.95
CA ALA A 255 -26.56 5.00 9.74
C ALA A 255 -26.35 5.50 11.18
N ARG A 256 -26.50 4.61 12.16
CA ARG A 256 -26.24 4.87 13.58
C ARG A 256 -25.37 3.76 14.18
N ARG A 257 -24.64 4.10 15.23
CA ARG A 257 -23.77 3.19 15.96
C ARG A 257 -24.41 2.82 17.30
N CYS A 258 -24.26 1.57 17.71
CA CYS A 258 -24.84 1.06 18.95
C CYS A 258 -23.82 0.15 19.66
N VAL A 259 -23.56 0.39 20.94
CA VAL A 259 -22.73 -0.48 21.78
C VAL A 259 -23.56 -0.95 22.95
N ASN A 260 -23.64 -2.27 23.13
CA ASN A 260 -24.19 -2.95 24.31
C ASN A 260 -25.48 -2.31 24.91
N ASN A 261 -26.55 -2.27 24.11
CA ASN A 261 -27.83 -1.66 24.46
C ASN A 261 -28.94 -2.73 24.48
N ALA A 262 -30.05 -2.47 25.19
CA ALA A 262 -31.26 -3.29 25.22
C ALA A 262 -31.74 -3.74 23.83
N LEU A 263 -31.55 -2.92 22.79
CA LEU A 263 -31.89 -3.27 21.42
C LEU A 263 -31.10 -4.48 20.88
N ALA A 264 -29.80 -4.58 21.19
CA ALA A 264 -28.99 -5.73 20.76
C ALA A 264 -29.50 -7.04 21.39
N ASN A 265 -29.90 -6.97 22.67
CA ASN A 265 -30.51 -8.09 23.38
C ASN A 265 -31.87 -8.48 22.80
N ALA A 266 -32.72 -7.49 22.50
CA ALA A 266 -34.03 -7.71 21.89
C ALA A 266 -33.95 -8.38 20.51
N LEU A 267 -32.92 -8.05 19.73
CA LEU A 267 -32.63 -8.65 18.41
C LEU A 267 -31.79 -9.93 18.49
N GLN A 268 -31.42 -10.38 19.70
CA GLN A 268 -30.60 -11.57 19.94
C GLN A 268 -29.22 -11.51 19.24
N ILE A 269 -28.65 -10.32 19.08
CA ILE A 269 -27.33 -10.12 18.47
C ILE A 269 -26.25 -10.45 19.50
N LYS A 270 -25.44 -11.48 19.21
CA LYS A 270 -24.34 -11.95 20.06
C LYS A 270 -22.96 -11.73 19.45
N ASP A 271 -22.91 -11.67 18.12
CA ASP A 271 -21.69 -11.49 17.34
C ASP A 271 -21.56 -10.04 16.90
N PHE A 272 -20.33 -9.50 16.96
CA PHE A 272 -20.04 -8.10 16.66
C PHE A 272 -18.77 -8.00 15.78
N PRO A 273 -18.70 -7.02 14.85
CA PRO A 273 -19.75 -6.06 14.53
C PRO A 273 -20.86 -6.67 13.65
N THR A 274 -22.10 -6.27 13.89
CA THR A 274 -23.31 -6.73 13.16
C THR A 274 -24.15 -5.53 12.80
N PHE A 275 -24.70 -5.46 11.60
CA PHE A 275 -25.63 -4.40 11.23
C PHE A 275 -27.04 -4.95 11.09
N ALA A 276 -28.02 -4.10 11.41
CA ALA A 276 -29.43 -4.33 11.17
C ALA A 276 -29.99 -3.19 10.31
N VAL A 277 -30.77 -3.55 9.29
CA VAL A 277 -31.45 -2.61 8.39
C VAL A 277 -32.91 -2.54 8.77
N PHE A 278 -33.40 -1.34 9.06
CA PHE A 278 -34.80 -1.05 9.38
C PHE A 278 -35.42 -0.26 8.25
N ARG A 279 -36.66 -0.61 7.89
CA ARG A 279 -37.49 0.20 6.99
C ARG A 279 -38.53 0.95 7.78
N ARG A 280 -38.79 2.20 7.39
CA ARG A 280 -39.74 3.05 8.11
C ARG A 280 -41.14 2.43 8.07
N GLY A 281 -41.76 2.34 9.25
CA GLY A 281 -43.08 1.71 9.43
C GLY A 281 -43.04 0.21 9.74
N GLU A 282 -41.90 -0.46 9.54
CA GLU A 282 -41.72 -1.85 9.94
C GLU A 282 -41.34 -1.93 11.44
N ARG A 283 -41.84 -2.98 12.12
CA ARG A 283 -41.61 -3.22 13.56
C ARG A 283 -40.49 -4.21 13.84
N SER A 284 -39.78 -4.64 12.80
CA SER A 284 -38.64 -5.56 12.86
C SER A 284 -37.64 -5.15 11.78
N PRO A 285 -36.34 -5.44 11.97
CA PRO A 285 -35.37 -5.18 10.92
C PRO A 285 -35.66 -6.06 9.69
N ALA A 286 -35.54 -5.46 8.51
CA ALA A 286 -35.66 -6.14 7.22
C ALA A 286 -34.48 -7.07 6.95
N TYR A 287 -33.32 -6.79 7.55
CA TYR A 287 -32.10 -7.59 7.41
C TYR A 287 -31.20 -7.44 8.64
N ILE A 288 -30.55 -8.52 9.06
CA ILE A 288 -29.49 -8.52 10.09
C ILE A 288 -28.36 -9.39 9.56
N ALA A 289 -27.12 -8.88 9.56
CA ALA A 289 -25.97 -9.73 9.31
C ALA A 289 -24.70 -9.23 10.01
N GLU A 290 -23.83 -10.17 10.37
CA GLU A 290 -22.49 -9.88 10.85
C GLU A 290 -21.67 -9.21 9.75
N LEU A 291 -20.97 -8.13 10.08
CA LEU A 291 -20.12 -7.43 9.12
C LEU A 291 -18.93 -8.31 8.67
N ARG A 292 -18.50 -9.26 9.52
CA ARG A 292 -17.53 -10.30 9.11
C ARG A 292 -18.08 -11.20 8.01
N ARG A 293 -19.40 -11.45 8.00
CA ARG A 293 -20.11 -12.18 6.94
C ARG A 293 -20.51 -11.30 5.74
N LEU A 294 -20.34 -9.98 5.85
CA LEU A 294 -20.44 -9.02 4.74
C LEU A 294 -19.13 -8.82 3.98
N LEU A 295 -18.09 -9.60 4.27
CA LEU A 295 -17.04 -9.77 3.28
C LEU A 295 -17.71 -10.32 2.02
N LEU A 296 -17.81 -9.49 0.98
CA LEU A 296 -18.26 -9.86 -0.37
C LEU A 296 -17.60 -11.16 -0.88
N ASN A 297 -16.49 -11.58 -0.27
CA ASN A 297 -15.77 -12.81 -0.56
C ASN A 297 -16.42 -14.10 -0.02
N GLU A 298 -17.27 -14.07 1.02
CA GLU A 298 -17.97 -15.27 1.50
C GLU A 298 -19.27 -15.55 0.73
N PHE A 299 -19.91 -14.53 0.17
CA PHE A 299 -21.05 -14.70 -0.74
C PHE A 299 -20.62 -15.16 -2.15
N GLU A 300 -19.42 -14.78 -2.60
CA GLU A 300 -18.85 -15.32 -3.85
C GLU A 300 -18.44 -16.79 -3.78
N GLN A 301 -18.05 -17.31 -2.59
CA GLN A 301 -17.73 -18.73 -2.44
C GLN A 301 -18.99 -19.61 -2.32
N LEU A 302 -20.12 -19.05 -1.89
CA LEU A 302 -21.40 -19.76 -1.80
C LEU A 302 -22.24 -19.70 -3.09
N LEU A 303 -21.93 -18.80 -4.02
CA LEU A 303 -22.59 -18.71 -5.33
C LEU A 303 -21.79 -19.35 -6.48
N ARG A 304 -20.54 -19.75 -6.27
CA ARG A 304 -19.75 -20.46 -7.29
C ARG A 304 -19.95 -21.97 -7.17
N ASN A 305 -21.13 -22.42 -7.57
CA ASN A 305 -21.27 -23.73 -8.15
C ASN A 305 -20.97 -23.58 -9.65
N ASP A 306 -19.72 -23.25 -9.98
CA ASP A 306 -19.28 -23.24 -11.37
C ASP A 306 -17.87 -23.84 -11.50
N SER A 307 -17.93 -25.15 -11.76
CA SER A 307 -17.24 -25.90 -12.81
C SER A 307 -15.75 -25.63 -13.07
N LYS A 308 -15.10 -26.60 -13.74
CA LYS A 308 -13.64 -26.77 -13.88
C LYS A 308 -12.87 -25.57 -14.47
N GLU A 309 -13.54 -24.52 -14.91
CA GLU A 309 -13.01 -23.34 -15.59
C GLU A 309 -12.32 -22.35 -14.64
N THR A 310 -12.88 -22.12 -13.44
CA THR A 310 -12.29 -21.24 -12.42
C THR A 310 -10.94 -21.76 -11.89
N SER A 311 -10.81 -23.08 -11.74
CA SER A 311 -9.56 -23.76 -11.33
C SER A 311 -8.44 -23.60 -12.37
N LYS A 312 -8.78 -23.66 -13.68
CA LYS A 312 -7.82 -23.42 -14.76
C LYS A 312 -7.30 -21.98 -14.73
N ARG A 313 -8.19 -20.99 -14.57
CA ARG A 313 -7.80 -19.57 -14.47
C ARG A 313 -6.92 -19.29 -13.27
N CYS A 314 -7.24 -19.84 -12.09
CA CYS A 314 -6.40 -19.71 -10.91
C CYS A 314 -5.04 -20.37 -11.09
N LYS A 315 -4.96 -21.58 -11.66
CA LYS A 315 -3.68 -22.25 -11.95
C LYS A 315 -2.76 -21.39 -12.81
N ARG A 316 -3.28 -20.73 -13.85
CA ARG A 316 -2.48 -19.86 -14.75
C ARG A 316 -1.81 -18.68 -14.04
N ALA A 317 -2.33 -18.25 -12.89
CA ALA A 317 -1.75 -17.15 -12.10
C ALA A 317 -0.55 -17.59 -11.24
N TYR A 318 -0.31 -18.90 -11.04
CA TYR A 318 0.80 -19.45 -10.27
C TYR A 318 1.87 -20.00 -11.23
N PHE A 319 2.93 -19.25 -11.41
CA PHE A 319 4.11 -19.64 -12.19
C PHE A 319 5.34 -18.94 -11.64
N VAL A 320 6.52 -19.33 -12.08
CA VAL A 320 7.77 -18.62 -11.76
C VAL A 320 8.17 -17.78 -12.97
N SER A 321 8.33 -16.47 -12.77
CA SER A 321 8.70 -15.53 -13.84
C SER A 321 10.18 -15.17 -13.74
N GLU A 322 10.93 -15.31 -14.84
CA GLU A 322 12.31 -14.83 -14.94
C GLU A 322 12.42 -13.31 -14.72
N LEU A 323 11.43 -12.56 -15.22
CA LEU A 323 11.35 -11.11 -15.02
C LEU A 323 11.29 -10.76 -13.54
N ASP A 324 10.40 -11.42 -12.79
CA ASP A 324 10.25 -11.19 -11.35
C ASP A 324 11.53 -11.56 -10.60
N LEU A 325 12.19 -12.66 -10.98
CA LEU A 325 13.45 -13.09 -10.37
C LEU A 325 14.58 -12.08 -10.58
N LEU A 326 14.79 -11.61 -11.81
CA LEU A 326 15.81 -10.63 -12.16
C LEU A 326 15.57 -9.30 -11.46
N LYS A 327 14.32 -8.83 -11.46
CA LYS A 327 13.93 -7.59 -10.80
C LYS A 327 14.14 -7.67 -9.28
N SER A 328 13.81 -8.80 -8.66
CA SER A 328 14.06 -9.01 -7.23
C SER A 328 15.54 -9.12 -6.89
N ALA A 329 16.35 -9.83 -7.67
CA ALA A 329 17.79 -9.91 -7.45
C ALA A 329 18.45 -8.53 -7.51
N ARG A 330 18.04 -7.69 -8.49
CA ARG A 330 18.53 -6.31 -8.59
C ARG A 330 18.15 -5.45 -7.39
N ILE A 331 16.87 -5.46 -7.00
CA ILE A 331 16.42 -4.66 -5.84
C ILE A 331 17.16 -5.12 -4.58
N ALA A 332 17.36 -6.42 -4.40
CA ALA A 332 18.12 -6.97 -3.27
C ALA A 332 19.59 -6.51 -3.26
N LEU A 333 20.27 -6.57 -4.42
CA LEU A 333 21.70 -6.23 -4.51
C LEU A 333 21.98 -4.74 -4.41
N PHE A 334 21.12 -3.91 -5.00
CA PHE A 334 21.41 -2.48 -5.13
C PHE A 334 20.57 -1.63 -4.18
N ASN A 335 19.25 -1.81 -4.17
CA ASN A 335 18.38 -0.94 -3.39
C ASN A 335 18.45 -1.27 -1.89
N ASP A 336 18.33 -2.54 -1.51
CA ASP A 336 18.32 -2.93 -0.08
C ASP A 336 19.71 -2.75 0.57
N VAL A 337 20.79 -2.95 -0.19
CA VAL A 337 22.16 -2.72 0.29
C VAL A 337 22.42 -1.24 0.59
N GLN A 338 21.95 -0.33 -0.27
CA GLN A 338 22.09 1.11 -0.05
C GLN A 338 21.30 1.62 1.16
N MET A 339 20.20 0.96 1.52
CA MET A 339 19.30 1.40 2.60
C MET A 339 19.88 1.26 4.01
N ILE A 340 21.00 0.55 4.20
CA ILE A 340 21.61 0.38 5.53
C ILE A 340 22.27 1.67 6.06
N GLY A 341 22.55 2.64 5.17
CA GLY A 341 23.23 3.89 5.50
C GLY A 341 24.73 3.73 5.83
N GLY A 342 25.44 4.87 5.91
CA GLY A 342 26.89 4.92 6.15
C GLY A 342 27.73 5.00 4.87
N GLU A 343 29.05 5.06 5.02
CA GLU A 343 29.99 5.14 3.89
C GLU A 343 30.43 3.75 3.42
N ASN A 344 30.61 2.82 4.36
CA ASN A 344 31.25 1.52 4.12
C ASN A 344 30.47 0.35 4.72
N ILE A 345 30.34 -0.73 3.95
CA ILE A 345 29.84 -2.04 4.40
C ILE A 345 31.02 -2.82 5.01
N THR A 346 30.89 -3.24 6.26
CA THR A 346 31.97 -3.93 7.01
C THR A 346 31.42 -5.10 7.83
N GLY A 347 32.34 -5.94 8.35
CA GLY A 347 32.02 -6.97 9.33
C GLY A 347 30.96 -7.97 8.88
N GLN A 348 29.96 -8.22 9.73
CA GLN A 348 28.90 -9.21 9.45
C GLN A 348 28.06 -8.84 8.21
N ASN A 349 27.80 -7.56 7.98
CA ASN A 349 27.05 -7.13 6.80
C ASN A 349 27.83 -7.41 5.52
N LEU A 350 29.14 -7.16 5.52
CA LEU A 350 30.00 -7.45 4.37
C LEU A 350 30.02 -8.96 4.06
N ARG A 351 30.15 -9.79 5.09
CA ARG A 351 30.06 -11.25 4.93
C ARG A 351 28.70 -11.69 4.40
N ALA A 352 27.61 -11.18 4.96
CA ALA A 352 26.25 -11.52 4.52
C ALA A 352 26.01 -11.13 3.05
N LEU A 353 26.55 -9.99 2.62
CA LEU A 353 26.49 -9.55 1.23
C LEU A 353 27.23 -10.51 0.31
N TYR A 354 28.48 -10.86 0.65
CA TYR A 354 29.29 -11.74 -0.19
C TYR A 354 28.73 -13.16 -0.28
N GLU A 355 28.27 -13.74 0.84
CA GLU A 355 27.62 -15.06 0.80
C GLU A 355 26.33 -15.02 -0.04
N PHE A 356 25.60 -13.90 -0.01
CA PHE A 356 24.40 -13.73 -0.84
C PHE A 356 24.73 -13.62 -2.34
N VAL A 357 25.75 -12.84 -2.69
CA VAL A 357 26.26 -12.74 -4.06
C VAL A 357 26.75 -14.10 -4.56
N ASP A 358 27.46 -14.86 -3.73
CA ASP A 358 27.98 -16.20 -4.07
C ASP A 358 26.84 -17.18 -4.37
N ILE A 359 25.78 -17.23 -3.55
CA ILE A 359 24.65 -18.12 -3.85
C ILE A 359 23.87 -17.67 -5.10
N LEU A 360 23.78 -16.37 -5.39
CA LEU A 360 23.21 -15.89 -6.64
C LEU A 360 24.07 -16.33 -7.83
N ALA A 361 25.39 -16.19 -7.73
CA ALA A 361 26.30 -16.55 -8.82
C ALA A 361 26.29 -18.05 -9.13
N ASN A 362 26.13 -18.89 -8.12
CA ASN A 362 26.18 -20.34 -8.29
C ASN A 362 24.83 -20.98 -8.61
N TYR A 363 23.72 -20.38 -8.16
CA TYR A 363 22.40 -21.04 -8.18
C TYR A 363 21.30 -20.25 -8.89
N PHE A 364 21.56 -19.03 -9.37
CA PHE A 364 20.58 -18.32 -10.18
C PHE A 364 20.39 -19.04 -11.54
N PRO A 365 19.16 -19.18 -12.03
CA PRO A 365 18.82 -20.06 -13.16
C PRO A 365 19.36 -19.62 -14.54
N HIS A 366 19.92 -18.40 -14.67
CA HIS A 366 20.31 -17.87 -15.96
C HIS A 366 21.64 -17.13 -15.97
N ARG A 367 22.37 -17.24 -17.10
CA ARG A 367 23.74 -16.74 -17.27
C ARG A 367 23.84 -15.21 -17.32
N THR A 368 22.72 -14.52 -17.53
CA THR A 368 22.67 -13.08 -17.77
C THR A 368 23.17 -12.25 -16.60
N ILE A 369 23.08 -12.74 -15.36
CA ILE A 369 23.59 -12.02 -14.20
C ILE A 369 25.04 -12.35 -13.86
N HIS A 370 25.63 -13.41 -14.44
CA HIS A 370 26.97 -13.86 -14.07
C HIS A 370 28.07 -12.81 -14.35
N PRO A 371 28.04 -12.02 -15.44
CA PRO A 371 29.03 -10.96 -15.65
C PRO A 371 28.98 -9.88 -14.56
N LEU A 372 27.77 -9.47 -14.17
CA LEU A 372 27.52 -8.48 -13.12
C LEU A 372 27.91 -9.00 -11.73
N LEU A 373 27.70 -10.30 -11.47
CA LEU A 373 28.12 -10.94 -10.23
C LEU A 373 29.64 -11.18 -10.16
N ARG A 374 30.30 -11.29 -11.32
CA ARG A 374 31.77 -11.45 -11.41
C ARG A 374 32.52 -10.21 -10.94
N GLU A 375 31.99 -9.02 -11.18
CA GLU A 375 32.54 -7.76 -10.67
C GLU A 375 32.30 -7.58 -9.17
N THR A 376 31.33 -8.32 -8.61
CA THR A 376 31.11 -8.40 -7.16
C THR A 376 31.84 -9.56 -6.48
N GLU A 377 32.72 -10.27 -7.20
CA GLU A 377 33.48 -11.41 -6.66
C GLU A 377 34.27 -11.02 -5.40
N PHE A 378 34.22 -11.94 -4.44
CA PHE A 378 34.86 -11.84 -3.13
C PHE A 378 36.38 -11.70 -3.28
N ASN A 379 36.90 -10.47 -3.17
CA ASN A 379 38.30 -10.30 -2.87
C ASN A 379 38.51 -10.50 -1.37
N ALA A 380 39.00 -11.69 -0.99
CA ALA A 380 39.24 -12.07 0.41
C ALA A 380 40.15 -11.11 1.19
N SER A 381 40.83 -10.17 0.50
CA SER A 381 41.66 -9.13 1.10
C SER A 381 40.91 -7.83 1.47
N GLN A 382 39.65 -7.64 1.05
CA GLN A 382 38.88 -6.45 1.35
C GLN A 382 38.07 -6.58 2.65
N ASN A 383 38.38 -5.73 3.63
CA ASN A 383 37.70 -5.67 4.93
C ASN A 383 36.50 -4.69 4.96
N SER A 384 36.34 -3.91 3.90
CA SER A 384 35.28 -2.91 3.71
C SER A 384 34.95 -2.76 2.23
N ARG A 385 33.72 -2.35 1.93
CA ARG A 385 33.31 -1.97 0.58
C ARG A 385 32.49 -0.68 0.63
N GLU A 386 32.76 0.26 -0.26
CA GLU A 386 32.05 1.54 -0.28
C GLU A 386 30.63 1.35 -0.78
N ILE A 387 29.65 1.94 -0.08
CA ILE A 387 28.25 1.89 -0.50
C ILE A 387 28.05 2.63 -1.83
N ASN A 388 28.87 3.65 -2.09
CA ASN A 388 28.83 4.43 -3.33
C ASN A 388 29.17 3.62 -4.59
N GLU A 389 29.89 2.50 -4.47
CA GLU A 389 30.11 1.58 -5.60
C GLU A 389 28.78 0.99 -6.12
N PHE A 390 27.77 0.88 -5.25
CA PHE A 390 26.42 0.43 -5.64
C PHE A 390 25.57 1.58 -6.20
N ASN A 391 26.05 2.83 -6.18
CA ASN A 391 25.41 4.02 -6.75
C ASN A 391 25.76 4.25 -8.22
N GLU A 392 26.86 3.69 -8.73
CA GLU A 392 27.27 3.77 -10.15
C GLU A 392 26.43 2.83 -11.05
N LYS A 393 25.11 2.96 -10.91
CA LYS A 393 24.07 2.07 -11.42
C LYS A 393 23.94 2.07 -12.95
N ASP A 394 24.23 3.20 -13.58
CA ASP A 394 23.92 3.40 -15.00
C ASP A 394 25.06 2.94 -15.90
N ASN A 395 26.32 3.05 -15.49
CA ASN A 395 27.45 2.72 -16.38
C ASN A 395 27.58 1.20 -16.59
N ILE A 396 27.53 0.41 -15.52
CA ILE A 396 27.67 -1.07 -15.60
C ILE A 396 26.45 -1.71 -16.28
N GLU A 397 25.23 -1.24 -15.98
CA GLU A 397 24.02 -1.76 -16.62
C GLU A 397 23.95 -1.36 -18.10
N ASN A 398 24.34 -0.12 -18.47
CA ASN A 398 24.39 0.31 -19.88
C ASN A 398 25.44 -0.46 -20.70
N ASP A 399 26.62 -0.70 -20.13
CA ASP A 399 27.70 -1.47 -20.79
C ASP A 399 27.30 -2.95 -21.01
N GLN A 400 26.41 -3.49 -20.17
CA GLN A 400 25.89 -4.86 -20.29
C GLN A 400 24.51 -4.96 -20.98
N LYS A 401 24.08 -3.92 -21.72
CA LYS A 401 22.79 -3.87 -22.44
C LYS A 401 21.55 -4.00 -21.55
N ASN A 402 21.61 -3.43 -20.34
CA ASN A 402 20.53 -3.38 -19.37
C ASN A 402 19.92 -4.76 -19.06
N PRO A 403 20.66 -5.64 -18.35
CA PRO A 403 20.25 -7.02 -18.11
C PRO A 403 19.01 -7.15 -17.21
N PHE A 404 18.56 -6.05 -16.59
CA PHE A 404 17.41 -6.03 -15.68
C PHE A 404 16.23 -5.24 -16.25
N PRO A 405 15.03 -5.82 -16.33
CA PRO A 405 13.81 -5.15 -16.77
C PRO A 405 13.24 -4.24 -15.66
N ILE A 406 13.81 -3.04 -15.51
CA ILE A 406 13.48 -2.11 -14.41
C ILE A 406 12.14 -1.39 -14.64
N SER A 407 11.80 -1.09 -15.89
CA SER A 407 10.57 -0.40 -16.30
C SER A 407 9.36 -1.32 -16.48
N GLU A 408 9.57 -2.63 -16.53
CA GLU A 408 8.50 -3.60 -16.75
C GLU A 408 7.66 -3.81 -15.49
N GLU A 409 6.37 -4.11 -15.67
CA GLU A 409 5.50 -4.50 -14.56
C GLU A 409 5.87 -5.89 -14.03
N TRP A 410 5.60 -6.16 -12.74
CA TRP A 410 5.71 -7.52 -12.21
C TRP A 410 4.75 -8.46 -12.97
N GLU A 411 5.13 -9.73 -13.13
CA GLU A 411 4.29 -10.75 -13.76
C GLU A 411 3.57 -11.60 -12.71
N HIS A 412 4.15 -12.74 -12.30
CA HIS A 412 3.57 -13.61 -11.28
C HIS A 412 3.39 -12.85 -9.96
N CYS A 413 4.28 -11.93 -9.64
CA CYS A 413 4.26 -11.15 -8.42
C CYS A 413 3.47 -9.85 -8.51
N LYS A 414 2.73 -9.62 -9.60
CA LYS A 414 1.78 -8.50 -9.71
C LYS A 414 0.67 -8.63 -8.67
N GLY A 415 0.49 -7.59 -7.86
CA GLY A 415 -0.64 -7.46 -6.96
C GLY A 415 -1.90 -6.98 -7.67
N SER A 416 -3.05 -7.12 -7.03
CA SER A 416 -4.28 -6.41 -7.41
C SER A 416 -4.16 -4.89 -7.28
N SER A 417 -3.20 -4.43 -6.48
CA SER A 417 -2.78 -3.03 -6.32
C SER A 417 -1.24 -2.94 -6.30
N PRO A 418 -0.63 -1.83 -6.76
CA PRO A 418 0.83 -1.67 -6.79
C PRO A 418 1.54 -1.75 -5.42
N VAL A 419 0.82 -1.57 -4.32
CA VAL A 419 1.37 -1.67 -2.95
C VAL A 419 1.38 -3.11 -2.41
N LEU A 420 0.72 -4.04 -3.10
CA LEU A 420 0.58 -5.43 -2.69
C LEU A 420 1.56 -6.31 -3.49
N ARG A 421 2.01 -7.39 -2.86
CA ARG A 421 2.91 -8.41 -3.44
C ARG A 421 4.25 -7.81 -3.91
N GLY A 422 4.46 -7.66 -5.22
CA GLY A 422 5.63 -7.04 -5.84
C GLY A 422 6.94 -7.65 -5.35
N TYR A 423 7.86 -6.78 -4.93
CA TYR A 423 9.22 -7.16 -4.53
C TYR A 423 9.28 -8.28 -3.49
N THR A 424 8.43 -8.23 -2.47
CA THR A 424 8.43 -9.26 -1.42
C THR A 424 8.00 -10.63 -1.94
N CYS A 425 7.06 -10.69 -2.89
CA CYS A 425 6.72 -11.92 -3.59
C CYS A 425 7.91 -12.43 -4.41
N GLY A 426 8.53 -11.55 -5.21
CA GLY A 426 9.64 -11.96 -6.06
C GLY A 426 10.87 -12.40 -5.28
N LEU A 427 11.13 -11.79 -4.11
CA LEU A 427 12.23 -12.16 -3.23
C LEU A 427 12.03 -13.55 -2.60
N TRP A 428 10.81 -13.89 -2.17
CA TRP A 428 10.50 -15.26 -1.74
C TRP A 428 10.68 -16.26 -2.88
N THR A 429 10.14 -15.95 -4.07
CA THR A 429 10.29 -16.80 -5.25
C THR A 429 11.77 -17.01 -5.60
N LEU A 430 12.58 -15.96 -5.52
CA LEU A 430 14.03 -16.03 -5.71
C LEU A 430 14.69 -16.99 -4.71
N PHE A 431 14.42 -16.87 -3.41
CA PHE A 431 14.98 -17.79 -2.43
C PHE A 431 14.56 -19.25 -2.66
N HIS A 432 13.31 -19.50 -3.05
CA HIS A 432 12.87 -20.86 -3.39
C HIS A 432 13.58 -21.41 -4.63
N VAL A 433 13.75 -20.59 -5.67
CA VAL A 433 14.52 -20.97 -6.87
C VAL A 433 15.97 -21.27 -6.51
N LEU A 434 16.63 -20.43 -5.71
CA LEU A 434 18.03 -20.65 -5.29
C LEU A 434 18.19 -21.94 -4.49
N THR A 435 17.27 -22.24 -3.56
CA THR A 435 17.33 -23.48 -2.77
C THR A 435 17.08 -24.74 -3.63
N VAL A 436 16.13 -24.69 -4.56
CA VAL A 436 15.85 -25.80 -5.49
C VAL A 436 17.00 -26.01 -6.47
N ASN A 437 17.53 -24.95 -7.07
CA ASN A 437 18.69 -25.03 -7.97
C ASN A 437 19.95 -25.48 -7.22
N GLY A 438 20.15 -24.99 -5.99
CA GLY A 438 21.23 -25.41 -5.11
C GLY A 438 21.22 -26.92 -4.90
N TYR A 439 20.08 -27.48 -4.52
CA TYR A 439 19.90 -28.92 -4.40
C TYR A 439 20.18 -29.67 -5.71
N ARG A 440 19.57 -29.24 -6.82
CA ARG A 440 19.72 -29.92 -8.13
C ARG A 440 21.15 -29.89 -8.67
N ASN A 441 21.86 -28.78 -8.47
CA ASN A 441 23.25 -28.64 -8.87
C ASN A 441 24.16 -29.42 -7.92
N GLY A 442 23.86 -29.37 -6.62
CA GLY A 442 24.59 -30.08 -5.57
C GLY A 442 24.52 -31.60 -5.68
N GLN A 443 23.45 -32.15 -6.26
CA GLN A 443 23.40 -33.58 -6.60
C GLN A 443 24.52 -34.03 -7.56
N LYS A 444 25.20 -33.09 -8.24
CA LYS A 444 26.32 -33.34 -9.14
C LYS A 444 27.67 -32.93 -8.54
N ASP A 445 27.68 -32.33 -7.35
CA ASP A 445 28.85 -31.75 -6.71
C ASP A 445 28.92 -32.15 -5.23
N ASN A 446 29.95 -32.94 -4.89
CA ASN A 446 30.16 -33.45 -3.53
C ASN A 446 30.47 -32.35 -2.49
N SER A 447 30.63 -31.09 -2.89
CA SER A 447 30.89 -29.94 -2.00
C SER A 447 29.64 -29.17 -1.59
N PHE A 448 28.43 -29.59 -2.01
CA PHE A 448 27.20 -28.91 -1.68
C PHE A 448 26.91 -28.87 -0.17
N ASP A 449 26.77 -27.67 0.37
CA ASP A 449 26.38 -27.43 1.76
C ASP A 449 24.98 -26.79 1.82
N PRO A 450 23.92 -27.57 2.13
CA PRO A 450 22.56 -27.05 2.23
C PRO A 450 22.39 -26.05 3.38
N LEU A 451 23.20 -26.17 4.44
CA LEU A 451 23.14 -25.25 5.57
C LEU A 451 23.70 -23.88 5.18
N ARG A 452 24.85 -23.84 4.50
CA ARG A 452 25.46 -22.58 4.03
C ARG A 452 24.49 -21.75 3.19
N LEU A 453 23.75 -22.38 2.27
CA LEU A 453 22.80 -21.69 1.40
C LEU A 453 21.68 -21.00 2.21
N LEU A 454 21.06 -21.71 3.16
CA LEU A 454 20.02 -21.14 4.02
C LEU A 454 20.55 -20.07 4.98
N LEU A 455 21.77 -20.23 5.48
CA LEU A 455 22.43 -19.23 6.33
C LEU A 455 22.73 -17.95 5.53
N ALA A 456 23.17 -18.06 4.28
CA ALA A 456 23.38 -16.91 3.40
C ALA A 456 22.09 -16.10 3.19
N ILE A 457 20.96 -16.79 2.90
CA ILE A 457 19.64 -16.14 2.80
C ILE A 457 19.27 -15.47 4.12
N ARG A 458 19.43 -16.17 5.25
CA ARG A 458 19.08 -15.62 6.56
C ARG A 458 19.88 -14.39 6.87
N ASP A 459 21.20 -14.47 6.77
CA ASP A 459 22.10 -13.41 7.20
C ASP A 459 21.93 -12.19 6.28
N TRP A 460 21.69 -12.39 4.98
CA TRP A 460 21.31 -11.31 4.08
C TRP A 460 20.00 -10.63 4.49
N VAL A 461 18.93 -11.40 4.75
CA VAL A 461 17.65 -10.82 5.21
C VAL A 461 17.85 -10.05 6.51
N LEU A 462 18.62 -10.60 7.45
CA LEU A 462 18.88 -9.95 8.73
C LEU A 462 19.75 -8.71 8.62
N SER A 463 20.56 -8.57 7.58
CA SER A 463 21.45 -7.40 7.38
C SER A 463 20.81 -6.31 6.52
N PHE A 464 20.11 -6.67 5.44
CA PHE A 464 19.79 -5.72 4.36
C PHE A 464 18.29 -5.52 4.10
N PHE A 465 17.43 -6.48 4.45
CA PHE A 465 16.01 -6.39 4.07
C PHE A 465 15.32 -5.17 4.71
N ALA A 466 14.75 -4.28 3.90
CA ALA A 466 14.30 -2.96 4.38
C ALA A 466 13.22 -3.00 5.48
N CYS A 467 12.36 -4.02 5.51
CA CYS A 467 11.28 -4.12 6.49
C CYS A 467 11.79 -4.63 7.86
N ASP A 468 12.01 -3.71 8.81
CA ASP A 468 12.47 -4.05 10.17
C ASP A 468 11.54 -5.03 10.91
N HIS A 469 10.23 -4.77 10.88
CA HIS A 469 9.24 -5.68 11.48
C HIS A 469 9.33 -7.10 10.89
N CYS A 470 9.54 -7.21 9.58
CA CYS A 470 9.70 -8.48 8.89
C CYS A 470 11.00 -9.17 9.31
N ARG A 471 12.11 -8.42 9.45
CA ARG A 471 13.41 -8.93 9.95
C ARG A 471 13.30 -9.50 11.35
N VAL A 472 12.60 -8.84 12.27
CA VAL A 472 12.37 -9.33 13.64
C VAL A 472 11.65 -10.68 13.61
N HIS A 473 10.58 -10.79 12.84
CA HIS A 473 9.83 -12.03 12.70
C HIS A 473 10.64 -13.14 12.04
N PHE A 474 11.36 -12.82 10.96
CA PHE A 474 12.22 -13.76 10.24
C PHE A 474 13.35 -14.26 11.13
N ARG A 475 13.97 -13.38 11.93
CA ARG A 475 14.96 -13.75 12.95
C ARG A 475 14.37 -14.72 13.97
N LYS A 476 13.22 -14.39 14.55
CA LYS A 476 12.56 -15.25 15.56
C LYS A 476 12.25 -16.63 14.99
N MET A 477 11.74 -16.69 13.76
CA MET A 477 11.45 -17.94 13.08
C MET A 477 12.74 -18.75 12.88
N THR A 478 13.75 -18.19 12.22
CA THR A 478 14.96 -18.91 11.79
C THR A 478 15.97 -19.24 12.89
N THR A 479 15.87 -18.59 14.05
CA THR A 479 16.80 -18.80 15.18
C THR A 479 16.14 -19.49 16.38
N LYS A 480 14.80 -19.45 16.49
CA LYS A 480 14.06 -20.00 17.65
C LYS A 480 12.97 -20.99 17.25
N THR A 481 12.00 -20.58 16.45
CA THR A 481 10.78 -21.39 16.20
C THR A 481 11.02 -22.57 15.26
N ALA A 482 11.71 -22.32 14.16
CA ALA A 482 12.13 -23.30 13.17
C ALA A 482 13.61 -23.04 12.92
N ARG A 483 14.46 -23.43 13.87
CA ARG A 483 15.87 -23.08 13.83
C ARG A 483 16.57 -23.77 12.66
N ILE A 484 17.23 -23.01 11.79
CA ILE A 484 17.85 -23.54 10.55
C ILE A 484 18.84 -24.66 10.89
N GLU A 485 19.77 -24.41 11.83
CA GLU A 485 20.87 -25.33 12.11
C GLU A 485 20.41 -26.70 12.63
N THR A 486 19.20 -26.80 13.17
CA THR A 486 18.64 -28.05 13.71
C THR A 486 17.59 -28.69 12.80
N SER A 487 17.23 -28.04 11.68
CA SER A 487 16.14 -28.49 10.81
C SER A 487 16.62 -29.18 9.53
N ILE A 488 17.93 -29.21 9.28
CA ILE A 488 18.53 -29.76 8.06
C ILE A 488 19.24 -31.06 8.40
N ASN A 489 18.69 -32.19 7.93
CA ASN A 489 19.24 -33.53 8.12
C ASN A 489 19.60 -34.21 6.79
N ARG A 490 18.93 -33.81 5.70
CA ARG A 490 19.16 -34.28 4.34
C ARG A 490 19.34 -33.10 3.40
N GLU A 491 19.95 -33.32 2.25
CA GLU A 491 20.16 -32.29 1.24
C GLU A 491 18.86 -31.63 0.77
N GLU A 492 17.78 -32.41 0.59
CA GLU A 492 16.47 -31.85 0.18
C GLU A 492 15.81 -30.96 1.24
N ASP A 493 16.25 -31.05 2.50
CA ASP A 493 15.68 -30.24 3.57
C ASP A 493 15.97 -28.75 3.33
N VAL A 494 16.94 -28.40 2.47
CA VAL A 494 17.26 -27.01 2.09
C VAL A 494 16.05 -26.24 1.56
N PHE A 495 15.29 -26.81 0.63
CA PHE A 495 14.10 -26.18 0.05
C PHE A 495 12.83 -26.54 0.81
N LEU A 496 12.76 -27.74 1.42
CA LEU A 496 11.62 -28.12 2.26
C LEU A 496 11.52 -27.26 3.53
N TYR A 497 12.66 -26.92 4.15
CA TYR A 497 12.71 -26.00 5.27
C TYR A 497 12.14 -24.64 4.87
N LEU A 498 12.63 -24.07 3.76
CA LEU A 498 12.18 -22.76 3.30
C LEU A 498 10.68 -22.78 2.97
N TRP A 499 10.18 -23.86 2.37
CA TRP A 499 8.75 -24.10 2.13
C TRP A 499 7.93 -24.12 3.43
N LYS A 500 8.34 -24.90 4.43
CA LYS A 500 7.69 -24.93 5.76
C LYS A 500 7.68 -23.55 6.41
N ALA A 501 8.82 -22.86 6.37
CA ALA A 501 8.97 -21.52 6.94
C ALA A 501 8.05 -20.50 6.25
N HIS A 502 7.96 -20.54 4.92
CA HIS A 502 7.07 -19.68 4.16
C HIS A 502 5.59 -19.97 4.46
N ASN A 503 5.22 -21.25 4.65
CA ASN A 503 3.87 -21.63 5.05
C ASN A 503 3.48 -21.20 6.48
N LEU A 504 4.43 -21.15 7.41
CA LEU A 504 4.24 -20.51 8.72
C LEU A 504 3.94 -19.02 8.59
N VAL A 505 4.65 -18.33 7.68
CA VAL A 505 4.40 -16.92 7.36
C VAL A 505 3.02 -16.74 6.72
N ASN A 506 2.64 -17.59 5.76
CA ASN A 506 1.32 -17.57 5.12
C ASN A 506 0.20 -17.74 6.16
N SER A 507 0.33 -18.71 7.07
CA SER A 507 -0.64 -18.93 8.15
C SER A 507 -0.82 -17.69 9.03
N ARG A 508 0.28 -17.04 9.43
CA ARG A 508 0.24 -15.82 10.26
C ARG A 508 -0.39 -14.63 9.54
N LEU A 509 -0.13 -14.50 8.23
CA LEU A 509 -0.57 -13.37 7.41
C LEU A 509 -1.96 -13.56 6.79
N HIS A 510 -2.53 -14.76 6.86
CA HIS A 510 -3.85 -15.03 6.33
C HIS A 510 -4.92 -14.17 7.02
N GLY A 511 -5.81 -13.56 6.22
CA GLY A 511 -6.87 -12.66 6.68
C GLY A 511 -6.39 -11.33 7.26
N ARG A 512 -5.11 -10.97 7.07
CA ARG A 512 -4.56 -9.68 7.50
C ARG A 512 -4.74 -8.62 6.41
N GLU A 513 -4.75 -7.36 6.80
CA GLU A 513 -4.91 -6.19 5.90
C GLU A 513 -3.83 -6.08 4.81
N THR A 514 -2.67 -6.74 4.99
CA THR A 514 -1.58 -6.78 4.01
C THR A 514 -1.72 -7.96 3.02
N GLU A 515 -2.73 -8.81 3.18
CA GLU A 515 -3.09 -9.86 2.24
C GLU A 515 -3.78 -9.26 1.02
N ASP A 516 -3.37 -9.69 -0.16
CA ASP A 516 -4.02 -9.28 -1.40
C ASP A 516 -5.33 -10.07 -1.56
N PRO A 517 -6.51 -9.41 -1.66
CA PRO A 517 -7.78 -10.10 -1.78
C PRO A 517 -7.87 -11.03 -3.00
N LYS A 518 -7.13 -10.73 -4.09
CA LYS A 518 -7.06 -11.59 -5.28
C LYS A 518 -6.06 -12.73 -5.14
N PHE A 519 -5.18 -12.67 -4.14
CA PHE A 519 -4.17 -13.71 -3.85
C PHE A 519 -4.13 -14.05 -2.35
N PRO A 520 -5.18 -14.71 -1.83
CA PRO A 520 -5.20 -15.16 -0.43
C PRO A 520 -4.00 -16.06 -0.10
N LYS A 521 -3.51 -15.95 1.14
CA LYS A 521 -2.43 -16.75 1.72
C LYS A 521 -2.92 -18.15 2.02
N TYR A 522 -2.87 -19.02 1.01
CA TYR A 522 -3.06 -20.44 1.21
C TYR A 522 -1.85 -21.09 1.87
N GLN A 523 -2.07 -22.23 2.52
CA GLN A 523 -1.01 -23.20 2.72
C GLN A 523 -0.61 -23.74 1.34
N PHE A 524 0.58 -23.36 0.88
CA PHE A 524 1.08 -23.64 -0.46
C PHE A 524 1.67 -25.05 -0.56
N PRO A 525 1.42 -25.79 -1.65
CA PRO A 525 0.48 -25.47 -2.72
C PRO A 525 -0.99 -25.63 -2.26
N PRO A 526 -1.88 -24.76 -2.73
CA PRO A 526 -3.32 -24.97 -2.56
C PRO A 526 -3.78 -26.22 -3.33
N ASN A 527 -4.92 -26.79 -2.93
CA ASN A 527 -5.42 -28.05 -3.49
C ASN A 527 -5.66 -27.98 -5.00
N PHE A 528 -6.08 -26.83 -5.53
CA PHE A 528 -6.23 -26.66 -6.97
C PHE A 528 -4.91 -26.70 -7.72
N LEU A 529 -3.77 -26.39 -7.09
CA LEU A 529 -2.46 -26.41 -7.73
C LEU A 529 -1.81 -27.78 -7.66
N CYS A 530 -1.95 -28.48 -6.53
CA CYS A 530 -1.49 -29.85 -6.36
C CYS A 530 -2.44 -30.64 -5.45
N GLN A 531 -3.31 -31.44 -6.06
CA GLN A 531 -4.28 -32.27 -5.33
C GLN A 531 -3.60 -33.45 -4.63
N GLU A 532 -2.63 -34.07 -5.27
CA GLU A 532 -1.88 -35.21 -4.71
C GLU A 532 -0.93 -34.82 -3.58
N CYS A 533 -0.67 -33.52 -3.39
CA CYS A 533 0.17 -33.03 -2.30
C CYS A 533 -0.51 -33.12 -0.93
N ARG A 534 -1.79 -33.50 -0.85
CA ARG A 534 -2.52 -33.71 0.40
C ARG A 534 -3.03 -35.14 0.50
N ARG A 535 -2.83 -35.76 1.66
CA ARG A 535 -3.35 -37.09 1.94
C ARG A 535 -4.87 -37.07 1.97
N GLU A 536 -5.50 -38.10 1.41
CA GLU A 536 -6.96 -38.15 1.27
C GLU A 536 -7.68 -38.16 2.62
N ILE A 537 -7.11 -38.85 3.61
CA ILE A 537 -7.72 -39.16 4.91
C ILE A 537 -7.78 -37.94 5.83
N ASN A 538 -6.68 -37.20 5.98
CA ASN A 538 -6.56 -36.11 6.98
C ASN A 538 -6.27 -34.74 6.36
N LYS A 539 -6.15 -34.64 5.02
CA LYS A 539 -5.83 -33.41 4.28
C LYS A 539 -4.49 -32.75 4.64
N GLU A 540 -3.65 -33.44 5.40
CA GLU A 540 -2.27 -33.02 5.69
C GLU A 540 -1.39 -33.15 4.45
N PHE A 541 -0.29 -32.40 4.44
CA PHE A 541 0.68 -32.46 3.35
C PHE A 541 1.39 -33.82 3.30
N ASP A 542 1.50 -34.37 2.10
CA ASP A 542 2.37 -35.49 1.80
C ASP A 542 3.75 -34.95 1.39
N GLU A 543 4.76 -35.14 2.24
CA GLU A 543 6.09 -34.53 2.03
C GLU A 543 6.78 -35.02 0.75
N ASP A 544 6.59 -36.26 0.34
CA ASP A 544 7.21 -36.80 -0.88
C ASP A 544 6.59 -36.20 -2.13
N LYS A 545 5.26 -36.02 -2.12
CA LYS A 545 4.53 -35.33 -3.19
C LYS A 545 4.87 -33.85 -3.24
N ILE A 546 4.99 -33.20 -2.08
CA ILE A 546 5.45 -31.81 -1.97
C ILE A 546 6.86 -31.64 -2.51
N LYS A 547 7.78 -32.55 -2.16
CA LYS A 547 9.15 -32.54 -2.66
C LYS A 547 9.17 -32.49 -4.19
N ASN A 548 8.47 -33.42 -4.83
CA ASN A 548 8.40 -33.48 -6.30
C ASN A 548 7.73 -32.24 -6.89
N PHE A 549 6.65 -31.75 -6.28
CA PHE A 549 5.97 -30.54 -6.71
C PHE A 549 6.88 -29.30 -6.67
N LEU A 550 7.62 -29.09 -5.58
CA LEU A 550 8.51 -27.92 -5.43
C LEU A 550 9.67 -27.97 -6.43
N LEU A 551 10.25 -29.16 -6.64
CA LEU A 551 11.31 -29.37 -7.62
C LEU A 551 10.83 -29.01 -9.03
N LEU A 552 9.61 -29.40 -9.41
CA LEU A 552 9.03 -29.06 -10.71
C LEU A 552 8.69 -27.56 -10.79
N TYR A 553 7.93 -27.06 -9.82
CA TYR A 553 7.40 -25.69 -9.84
C TYR A 553 8.50 -24.62 -9.89
N TYR A 554 9.56 -24.77 -9.10
CA TYR A 554 10.65 -23.79 -9.07
C TYR A 554 11.75 -24.03 -10.13
N SER A 555 11.69 -25.15 -10.85
CA SER A 555 12.54 -25.35 -12.04
C SER A 555 11.87 -24.89 -13.33
N ASP A 556 10.53 -24.78 -13.36
CA ASP A 556 9.76 -24.34 -14.52
C ASP A 556 9.64 -22.81 -14.55
N ILE A 557 10.71 -22.16 -15.02
CA ILE A 557 10.83 -20.70 -15.06
C ILE A 557 10.41 -20.19 -16.44
N ARG A 558 9.40 -19.32 -16.47
CA ARG A 558 8.94 -18.65 -17.69
C ARG A 558 9.94 -17.55 -18.09
N PRO A 559 10.51 -17.59 -19.31
CA PRO A 559 11.50 -16.61 -19.75
C PRO A 559 10.89 -15.27 -20.15
N ILE A 560 11.70 -14.20 -20.11
CA ILE A 560 11.31 -12.85 -20.57
C ILE A 560 10.95 -12.88 -22.07
N GLY A 561 9.84 -12.24 -22.45
CA GLY A 561 9.49 -12.01 -23.86
C GLY A 561 8.58 -13.08 -24.50
N ARG A 562 8.26 -14.18 -23.79
CA ARG A 562 7.11 -15.02 -24.17
C ARG A 562 5.82 -14.40 -23.61
N LYS A 563 5.24 -13.41 -24.32
CA LYS A 563 3.79 -13.24 -24.28
C LYS A 563 3.19 -14.58 -24.71
N GLY A 564 2.25 -15.12 -23.94
CA GLY A 564 1.76 -16.48 -24.11
C GLY A 564 1.30 -16.73 -25.54
N VAL A 565 1.93 -17.69 -26.23
CA VAL A 565 1.45 -18.28 -27.49
C VAL A 565 0.22 -19.19 -27.23
N GLU A 566 -0.61 -18.85 -26.24
CA GLU A 566 -1.86 -19.56 -25.93
C GLU A 566 -3.07 -18.62 -25.91
N GLU A 567 -2.90 -17.33 -26.27
CA GLU A 567 -4.02 -16.37 -26.36
C GLU A 567 -4.58 -16.19 -27.80
N GLU A 568 -4.08 -16.90 -28.81
CA GLU A 568 -4.61 -16.81 -30.19
C GLU A 568 -5.00 -18.14 -30.89
N GLU A 569 -4.80 -19.33 -30.29
CA GLU A 569 -5.20 -20.62 -30.91
C GLU A 569 -6.42 -21.29 -30.26
N GLY A 570 -7.31 -20.50 -29.63
CA GLY A 570 -8.49 -21.00 -28.92
C GLY A 570 -9.84 -20.82 -29.63
N GLU A 571 -9.90 -20.13 -30.77
CA GLU A 571 -11.17 -19.75 -31.41
C GLU A 571 -11.37 -20.28 -32.86
N GLU A 572 -10.53 -21.19 -33.36
CA GLU A 572 -10.64 -21.67 -34.75
C GLU A 572 -10.63 -23.20 -34.96
N ILE A 573 -11.07 -24.00 -33.98
CA ILE A 573 -11.30 -25.44 -34.19
C ILE A 573 -12.65 -25.88 -33.62
N GLU A 574 -13.73 -25.35 -34.18
CA GLU A 574 -15.06 -25.98 -34.07
C GLU A 574 -15.86 -25.98 -35.38
N ASP A 575 -15.21 -25.71 -36.52
CA ASP A 575 -15.85 -25.78 -37.84
C ASP A 575 -14.91 -26.48 -38.84
N LYS A 576 -14.79 -27.80 -38.68
CA LYS A 576 -14.52 -28.81 -39.74
C LYS A 576 -14.15 -30.13 -39.09
N LEU A 577 -15.15 -31.01 -38.96
CA LEU A 577 -15.05 -32.45 -39.22
C LEU A 577 -16.48 -33.01 -39.19
N GLU A 578 -17.10 -33.04 -40.38
CA GLU A 578 -17.99 -34.13 -40.78
C GLU A 578 -17.24 -35.46 -40.82
#